data_AF-A0A2G2HY87-F1
#
_entry.id   AF-A0A2G2HY87-F1
#
_cell.length_a   1.000
_cell.length_b   1.000
_cell.length_c   1.000
_cell.angle_alpha   90.00
_cell.angle_beta   90.00
_cell.angle_gamma   90.00
#
_symmetry.space_group_name_H-M   'P 1'
#
loop_
_entity.id
_entity.type
_entity.pdbx_description
1 polymer ?
#
loop_
_entity_poly.entity_id
_entity_poly.type
_entity_poly.pdbx_seq_one_letter_code
_entity_poly.pdbx_strand_id
1 'polypeptide(L)'
;MKLPATLVALAALTGCASISDIAGEPVAVFPAAPEAPKAWAKAGISEELPEGNWIAQFNDPVMEALVTETLTANPDLRAQLAVVRAARAQARSVYGRSLPNVSVSGSAGVTSTYSEITDERFTDPTFGARAEASWTADLWGRIQASIDAAEADLAASE
;
A
#
# COMPACT_ATOMS: atom_id res chain seq x y z
N MET A 1 -10.60 -51.94 -0.94
CA MET A 1 -9.92 -51.11 0.07
C MET A 1 -9.16 -49.96 -0.61
N LYS A 2 -9.88 -48.93 -1.10
CA LYS A 2 -9.29 -47.74 -1.77
C LYS A 2 -9.95 -46.40 -1.37
N LEU A 3 -10.97 -46.44 -0.49
CA LEU A 3 -11.70 -45.25 -0.04
C LEU A 3 -10.95 -44.28 0.90
N PRO A 4 -9.92 -44.65 1.71
CA PRO A 4 -9.37 -43.70 2.67
C PRO A 4 -8.49 -42.62 2.03
N ALA A 5 -7.86 -42.91 0.88
CA ALA A 5 -6.97 -41.94 0.21
C ALA A 5 -7.73 -40.81 -0.50
N THR A 6 -8.91 -41.09 -1.06
CA THR A 6 -9.74 -40.09 -1.75
C THR A 6 -10.37 -39.08 -0.79
N LEU A 7 -10.72 -39.50 0.43
CA LEU A 7 -11.28 -38.62 1.46
C LEU A 7 -10.24 -37.62 2.01
N VAL A 8 -8.99 -38.07 2.19
CA VAL A 8 -7.88 -37.21 2.62
C VAL A 8 -7.52 -36.19 1.54
N ALA A 9 -7.51 -36.61 0.26
CA ALA A 9 -7.27 -35.69 -0.86
C ALA A 9 -8.35 -34.62 -0.99
N LEU A 10 -9.63 -34.98 -0.77
CA LEU A 10 -10.75 -34.04 -0.84
C LEU A 10 -10.74 -33.04 0.34
N ALA A 11 -10.34 -33.48 1.53
CA ALA A 11 -10.17 -32.60 2.69
C ALA A 11 -8.97 -31.64 2.55
N ALA A 12 -7.94 -32.01 1.80
CA ALA A 12 -6.79 -31.14 1.53
C ALA A 12 -7.14 -29.97 0.56
N LEU A 13 -8.18 -30.12 -0.27
CA LEU A 13 -8.64 -29.12 -1.23
C LEU A 13 -9.51 -28.01 -0.61
N THR A 14 -10.06 -28.22 0.59
CA THR A 14 -10.95 -27.24 1.26
C THR A 14 -10.20 -26.23 2.13
N GLY A 15 -8.86 -26.30 2.22
CA GLY A 15 -8.05 -25.48 3.13
C GLY A 15 -7.67 -24.09 2.62
N CYS A 16 -7.98 -23.73 1.38
CA CYS A 16 -7.61 -22.43 0.84
C CYS A 16 -8.80 -21.46 0.92
N ALA A 17 -8.85 -20.71 2.02
CA ALA A 17 -9.78 -19.60 2.20
C ALA A 17 -9.11 -18.30 1.72
N SER A 18 -9.70 -17.65 0.73
CA SER A 18 -9.40 -16.24 0.42
C SER A 18 -10.07 -15.37 1.48
N ILE A 19 -9.32 -14.49 2.14
CA ILE A 19 -9.93 -13.39 2.91
C ILE A 19 -10.53 -12.44 1.88
N SER A 20 -11.84 -12.58 1.66
CA SER A 20 -12.63 -11.54 1.03
C SER A 20 -13.06 -10.57 2.12
N ASP A 21 -12.70 -9.31 1.96
CA ASP A 21 -13.08 -8.17 2.81
C ASP A 21 -12.25 -7.99 4.09
N ILE A 22 -11.24 -7.12 4.02
CA ILE A 22 -10.45 -6.66 5.19
C ILE A 22 -11.15 -5.46 5.86
N ALA A 23 -12.06 -4.80 5.15
CA ALA A 23 -12.82 -3.69 5.69
C ALA A 23 -13.95 -4.24 6.57
N GLY A 24 -13.67 -4.44 7.86
CA GLY A 24 -14.72 -4.71 8.83
C GLY A 24 -15.78 -3.60 8.81
N GLU A 25 -17.01 -3.92 9.24
CA GLU A 25 -18.04 -2.89 9.36
C GLU A 25 -17.57 -1.75 10.28
N PRO A 26 -17.72 -0.47 9.86
CA PRO A 26 -17.34 0.66 10.69
C PRO A 26 -18.18 0.66 11.97
N VAL A 27 -17.55 0.31 13.09
CA VAL A 27 -18.21 0.36 14.40
C VAL A 27 -18.25 1.80 14.86
N ALA A 28 -19.45 2.33 15.09
CA ALA A 28 -19.62 3.65 15.69
C ALA A 28 -18.98 3.66 17.09
N VAL A 29 -17.86 4.36 17.23
CA VAL A 29 -17.13 4.50 18.51
C VAL A 29 -17.99 5.20 19.57
N PHE A 30 -18.98 6.00 19.14
CA PHE A 30 -19.97 6.64 19.99
C PHE A 30 -21.39 6.40 19.45
N PRO A 31 -22.06 5.31 19.84
CA PRO A 31 -23.42 5.00 19.36
C PRO A 31 -24.49 5.96 19.92
N ALA A 32 -24.16 6.69 21.00
CA ALA A 32 -24.99 7.74 21.55
C ALA A 32 -24.12 8.97 21.84
N ALA A 33 -24.60 10.14 21.44
CA ALA A 33 -23.96 11.40 21.79
C ALA A 33 -23.95 11.56 23.32
N PRO A 34 -22.85 12.06 23.92
CA PRO A 34 -22.79 12.32 25.35
C PRO A 34 -23.87 13.31 25.77
N GLU A 35 -24.46 13.11 26.96
CA GLU A 35 -25.45 14.04 27.52
C GLU A 35 -24.79 15.41 27.79
N ALA A 36 -25.00 16.35 26.87
CA ALA A 36 -24.56 17.72 27.01
C ALA A 36 -25.60 18.55 27.82
N PRO A 37 -25.16 19.34 28.81
CA PRO A 37 -25.97 20.35 29.47
C PRO A 37 -26.73 21.25 28.49
N LYS A 38 -28.04 21.43 28.74
CA LYS A 38 -28.96 22.22 27.90
C LYS A 38 -28.51 23.66 27.59
N ALA A 39 -27.62 24.22 28.41
CA ALA A 39 -27.11 25.58 28.26
C ALA A 39 -26.15 25.76 27.06
N TRP A 40 -25.46 24.70 26.64
CA TRP A 40 -24.52 24.72 25.52
C TRP A 40 -24.71 23.56 24.53
N ALA A 41 -25.63 22.64 24.83
CA ALA A 41 -26.11 21.65 23.87
C ALA A 41 -26.86 22.37 22.74
N LYS A 42 -26.20 22.52 21.59
CA LYS A 42 -26.87 22.91 20.35
C LYS A 42 -27.70 21.70 19.89
N ALA A 43 -29.00 21.87 19.75
CA ALA A 43 -29.88 20.81 19.25
C ALA A 43 -29.53 20.52 17.78
N GLY A 44 -29.21 19.27 17.47
CA GLY A 44 -28.87 18.82 16.13
C GLY A 44 -27.36 18.75 15.92
N ILE A 45 -26.83 17.53 15.93
CA ILE A 45 -25.64 17.24 15.13
C ILE A 45 -26.14 17.37 13.70
N SER A 46 -25.76 18.45 13.01
CA SER A 46 -25.89 18.51 11.56
C SER A 46 -25.06 17.34 11.02
N GLU A 47 -25.70 16.37 10.34
CA GLU A 47 -24.97 15.34 9.58
C GLU A 47 -24.16 15.97 8.44
N GLU A 48 -24.52 17.19 8.05
CA GLU A 48 -23.76 18.02 7.12
C GLU A 48 -22.52 18.58 7.84
N LEU A 49 -21.35 18.10 7.42
CA LEU A 49 -20.06 18.70 7.75
C LEU A 49 -20.11 20.19 7.35
N PRO A 50 -19.50 21.11 8.12
CA PRO A 50 -19.41 22.50 7.72
C PRO A 50 -18.69 22.61 6.37
N GLU A 51 -19.42 22.88 5.30
CA GLU A 51 -18.84 23.17 4.00
C GLU A 51 -18.30 24.62 4.00
N GLY A 52 -17.04 24.80 3.61
CA GLY A 52 -16.43 26.13 3.41
C GLY A 52 -15.55 26.64 4.56
N ASN A 53 -15.33 27.96 4.59
CA ASN A 53 -14.43 28.62 5.55
C ASN A 53 -15.10 28.80 6.92
N TRP A 54 -15.19 27.72 7.71
CA TRP A 54 -15.79 27.76 9.05
C TRP A 54 -15.09 28.76 9.99
N ILE A 55 -13.82 29.10 9.74
CA ILE A 55 -13.08 30.11 10.50
C ILE A 55 -13.72 31.49 10.35
N ALA A 56 -14.33 31.80 9.19
CA ALA A 56 -15.00 33.08 8.97
C ALA A 56 -16.24 33.28 9.86
N GLN A 57 -16.79 32.19 10.43
CA GLN A 57 -17.95 32.28 11.33
C GLN A 57 -17.64 33.00 12.65
N PHE A 58 -16.37 33.13 13.01
CA PHE A 58 -15.93 33.88 14.19
C PHE A 58 -15.85 35.39 13.96
N ASN A 59 -15.90 35.84 12.70
CA ASN A 59 -15.86 37.26 12.32
C ASN A 59 -14.63 38.01 12.89
N ASP A 60 -13.47 37.33 12.90
CA ASP A 60 -12.19 37.87 13.37
C ASP A 60 -11.16 37.86 12.20
N PRO A 61 -10.88 39.03 11.58
CA PRO A 61 -9.98 39.10 10.43
C PRO A 61 -8.52 38.83 10.78
N VAL A 62 -8.10 39.01 12.04
CA VAL A 62 -6.73 38.71 12.48
C VAL A 62 -6.57 37.19 12.57
N MET A 63 -7.56 36.50 13.12
CA MET A 63 -7.56 35.04 13.19
C MET A 63 -7.55 34.40 11.79
N GLU A 64 -8.39 34.88 10.88
CA GLU A 64 -8.40 34.41 9.48
C GLU A 64 -7.03 34.57 8.79
N ALA A 65 -6.35 35.70 9.03
CA ALA A 65 -5.01 35.94 8.49
C ALA A 65 -3.97 34.96 9.05
N LEU A 66 -3.98 34.72 10.37
CA LEU A 66 -3.06 33.79 11.03
C LEU A 66 -3.26 32.34 10.58
N VAL A 67 -4.52 31.91 10.42
CA VAL A 67 -4.82 30.57 9.88
C VAL A 67 -4.34 30.45 8.45
N THR A 68 -4.55 31.46 7.61
CA THR A 68 -4.10 31.47 6.21
C THR A 68 -2.57 31.40 6.12
N GLU A 69 -1.86 32.18 6.92
CA GLU A 69 -0.39 32.12 7.02
C GLU A 69 0.08 30.72 7.45
N THR A 70 -0.58 30.14 8.45
CA THR A 70 -0.26 28.79 8.93
C THR A 70 -0.48 27.75 7.83
N LEU A 71 -1.61 27.76 7.14
CA LEU A 71 -1.91 26.80 6.07
C LEU A 71 -0.91 26.88 4.90
N THR A 72 -0.30 28.06 4.67
CA THR A 72 0.65 28.27 3.58
C THR A 72 2.11 28.01 3.95
N ALA A 73 2.50 28.26 5.21
CA ALA A 73 3.89 28.25 5.65
C ALA A 73 4.23 27.23 6.76
N ASN A 74 3.27 26.43 7.24
CA ASN A 74 3.50 25.50 8.35
C ASN A 74 4.43 24.31 7.94
N PRO A 75 5.62 24.16 8.56
CA PRO A 75 6.54 23.07 8.29
C PRO A 75 5.98 21.68 8.62
N ASP A 76 5.12 21.55 9.61
CA ASP A 76 4.51 20.28 10.01
C ASP A 76 3.52 19.80 8.94
N LEU A 77 2.74 20.70 8.35
CA LEU A 77 1.87 20.37 7.20
C LEU A 77 2.69 19.91 6.00
N ARG A 78 3.85 20.52 5.77
CA ARG A 78 4.77 20.09 4.71
C ARG A 78 5.38 18.71 5.00
N ALA A 79 5.71 18.43 6.26
CA ALA A 79 6.20 17.13 6.70
C ALA A 79 5.10 16.06 6.51
N GLN A 80 3.87 16.34 6.93
CA GLN A 80 2.74 15.43 6.76
C GLN A 80 2.45 15.16 5.28
N LEU A 81 2.51 16.18 4.42
CA LEU A 81 2.39 15.99 2.98
C LEU A 81 3.46 15.05 2.41
N ALA A 82 4.69 15.08 2.96
CA ALA A 82 5.74 14.14 2.55
C ALA A 82 5.43 12.71 2.99
N VAL A 83 4.84 12.52 4.19
CA VAL A 83 4.35 11.22 4.68
C VAL A 83 3.28 10.66 3.74
N VAL A 84 2.26 11.45 3.39
CA VAL A 84 1.20 11.05 2.45
C VAL A 84 1.78 10.68 1.08
N ARG A 85 2.75 11.46 0.57
CA ARG A 85 3.43 11.15 -0.70
C ARG A 85 4.20 9.84 -0.65
N ALA A 86 4.86 9.54 0.47
CA ALA A 86 5.58 8.29 0.68
C ALA A 86 4.61 7.10 0.74
N ALA A 87 3.51 7.21 1.51
CA ALA A 87 2.45 6.20 1.56
C ALA A 87 1.86 5.93 0.16
N ARG A 88 1.60 6.99 -0.62
CA ARG A 88 1.09 6.86 -2.00
C ARG A 88 2.09 6.23 -2.95
N ALA A 89 3.39 6.47 -2.77
CA ALA A 89 4.44 5.79 -3.55
C ALA A 89 4.51 4.30 -3.18
N GLN A 90 4.35 3.97 -1.90
CA GLN A 90 4.33 2.60 -1.41
C GLN A 90 3.11 1.84 -1.96
N ALA A 91 1.90 2.40 -1.88
CA ALA A 91 0.69 1.80 -2.45
C ALA A 91 0.86 1.51 -3.96
N ARG A 92 1.40 2.47 -4.72
CA ARG A 92 1.72 2.27 -6.15
C ARG A 92 2.77 1.18 -6.39
N SER A 93 3.78 1.06 -5.53
CA SER A 93 4.78 -0.02 -5.62
C SER A 93 4.15 -1.40 -5.39
N VAL A 94 3.25 -1.51 -4.43
CA VAL A 94 2.53 -2.76 -4.14
C VAL A 94 1.59 -3.10 -5.29
N TYR A 95 0.84 -2.12 -5.82
CA TYR A 95 0.02 -2.30 -7.01
C TYR A 95 0.84 -2.83 -8.20
N GLY A 96 2.05 -2.31 -8.42
CA GLY A 96 2.95 -2.78 -9.47
C GLY A 96 3.30 -4.27 -9.41
N ARG A 97 3.18 -4.93 -8.24
CA ARG A 97 3.39 -6.38 -8.08
C ARG A 97 2.27 -7.23 -8.72
N SER A 98 1.11 -6.64 -8.99
CA SER A 98 0.03 -7.32 -9.73
C SER A 98 0.27 -7.39 -11.23
N LEU A 99 1.16 -6.55 -11.74
CA LEU A 99 1.50 -6.46 -13.16
C LEU A 99 2.65 -7.41 -13.51
N PRO A 100 2.80 -7.78 -14.80
CA PRO A 100 3.99 -8.50 -15.25
C PRO A 100 5.26 -7.72 -14.96
N ASN A 101 6.23 -8.36 -14.32
CA ASN A 101 7.57 -7.82 -14.13
C ASN A 101 8.42 -8.17 -15.36
N VAL A 102 9.01 -7.15 -15.98
CA VAL A 102 9.93 -7.32 -17.10
C VAL A 102 11.28 -6.75 -16.68
N SER A 103 12.33 -7.54 -16.82
CA SER A 103 13.70 -7.14 -16.49
C SER A 103 14.64 -7.38 -17.67
N VAL A 104 15.64 -6.52 -17.79
CA VAL A 104 16.73 -6.68 -18.76
C VAL A 104 18.04 -6.55 -18.00
N SER A 105 18.94 -7.49 -18.19
CA SER A 105 20.26 -7.52 -17.57
C SER A 105 21.33 -7.79 -18.61
N GLY A 106 22.51 -7.24 -18.37
CA GLY A 106 23.72 -7.50 -19.15
C GLY A 106 24.83 -7.95 -18.21
N SER A 107 25.69 -8.84 -18.68
CA SER A 107 26.87 -9.30 -17.95
C SER A 107 28.09 -9.25 -18.85
N ALA A 108 29.25 -8.99 -18.23
CA ALA A 108 30.55 -9.09 -18.86
C ALA A 108 31.49 -9.81 -17.88
N GLY A 109 32.28 -10.73 -18.39
CA GLY A 109 33.18 -11.54 -17.58
C GLY A 109 34.36 -12.02 -18.41
N VAL A 110 35.24 -12.76 -17.77
CA VAL A 110 36.38 -13.40 -18.41
C VAL A 110 36.44 -14.83 -17.90
N THR A 111 36.46 -15.78 -18.81
CA THR A 111 36.67 -17.19 -18.48
C THR A 111 38.13 -17.51 -18.74
N SER A 112 38.83 -18.02 -17.73
CA SER A 112 40.23 -18.46 -17.86
C SER A 112 40.33 -19.95 -17.61
N THR A 113 40.83 -20.69 -18.60
CA THR A 113 40.98 -22.14 -18.55
C THR A 113 42.44 -22.48 -18.76
N TYR A 114 43.02 -23.25 -17.84
CA TYR A 114 44.38 -23.77 -17.96
C TYR A 114 44.35 -25.18 -18.54
N SER A 115 45.21 -25.45 -19.52
CA SER A 115 45.38 -26.75 -20.16
C SER A 115 46.74 -27.33 -19.81
N GLU A 116 46.74 -28.42 -19.04
CA GLU A 116 47.96 -29.11 -18.63
C GLU A 116 48.66 -29.85 -19.79
N ILE A 117 47.90 -30.23 -20.84
CA ILE A 117 48.43 -30.94 -22.02
C ILE A 117 49.27 -30.00 -22.90
N THR A 118 48.89 -28.72 -22.97
CA THR A 118 49.56 -27.70 -23.79
C THR A 118 50.42 -26.74 -22.98
N ASP A 119 50.42 -26.84 -21.64
CA ASP A 119 51.06 -25.91 -20.70
C ASP A 119 50.67 -24.43 -20.96
N GLU A 120 49.42 -24.21 -21.37
CA GLU A 120 48.90 -22.91 -21.80
C GLU A 120 47.63 -22.51 -21.04
N ARG A 121 47.45 -21.20 -20.88
CA ARG A 121 46.24 -20.61 -20.28
C ARG A 121 45.46 -19.86 -21.35
N PHE A 122 44.24 -20.33 -21.61
CA PHE A 122 43.27 -19.67 -22.48
C PHE A 122 42.44 -18.70 -21.66
N THR A 123 42.25 -17.50 -22.16
CA THR A 123 41.48 -16.45 -21.48
C THR A 123 40.56 -15.80 -22.48
N ASP A 124 39.25 -16.04 -22.32
CA ASP A 124 38.23 -15.61 -23.25
C ASP A 124 37.26 -14.62 -22.58
N PRO A 125 37.07 -13.42 -23.16
CA PRO A 125 36.04 -12.52 -22.67
C PRO A 125 34.66 -13.10 -22.96
N THR A 126 33.74 -12.97 -22.02
CA THR A 126 32.35 -13.38 -22.14
C THR A 126 31.42 -12.19 -21.94
N PHE A 127 30.38 -12.12 -22.77
CA PHE A 127 29.35 -11.09 -22.69
C PHE A 127 27.98 -11.77 -22.76
N GLY A 128 27.04 -11.32 -21.94
CA GLY A 128 25.68 -11.83 -21.90
C GLY A 128 24.67 -10.69 -21.88
N ALA A 129 23.53 -10.91 -22.52
CA ALA A 129 22.35 -10.07 -22.40
C ALA A 129 21.15 -10.99 -22.18
N ARG A 130 20.29 -10.63 -21.23
CA ARG A 130 19.11 -11.40 -20.85
C ARG A 130 17.94 -10.46 -20.67
N ALA A 131 16.83 -10.77 -21.32
CA ALA A 131 15.53 -10.19 -21.04
C ALA A 131 14.63 -11.29 -20.49
N GLU A 132 13.90 -11.00 -19.41
CA GLU A 132 12.97 -11.95 -18.81
C GLU A 132 11.69 -11.24 -18.39
N ALA A 133 10.60 -11.99 -18.43
CA ALA A 133 9.29 -11.56 -17.98
C ALA A 133 8.75 -12.60 -17.00
N SER A 134 8.20 -12.14 -15.89
CA SER A 134 7.55 -13.00 -14.89
C SER A 134 6.23 -12.39 -14.45
N TRP A 135 5.23 -13.23 -14.25
CA TRP A 135 3.92 -12.82 -13.74
C TRP A 135 3.32 -13.95 -12.93
N THR A 136 2.62 -13.60 -11.86
CA THR A 136 1.95 -14.55 -10.96
C THR A 136 0.45 -14.28 -11.00
N ALA A 137 -0.33 -15.29 -11.39
CA ALA A 137 -1.78 -15.21 -11.32
C ALA A 137 -2.25 -15.27 -9.86
N ASP A 138 -3.12 -14.33 -9.46
CA ASP A 138 -3.63 -14.25 -8.09
C ASP A 138 -4.89 -15.09 -7.89
N LEU A 139 -4.72 -16.41 -7.81
CA LEU A 139 -5.84 -17.35 -7.67
C LEU A 139 -6.55 -17.27 -6.31
N TRP A 140 -5.86 -16.75 -5.29
CA TRP A 140 -6.30 -16.79 -3.89
C TRP A 140 -6.45 -15.39 -3.27
N GLY A 141 -6.26 -14.32 -4.06
CA GLY A 141 -6.42 -12.93 -3.60
C GLY A 141 -5.28 -12.41 -2.72
N ARG A 142 -4.12 -13.07 -2.68
CA ARG A 142 -2.98 -12.64 -1.84
C ARG A 142 -2.41 -11.32 -2.32
N ILE A 143 -2.34 -11.11 -3.63
CA ILE A 143 -1.83 -9.87 -4.21
C ILE A 143 -2.86 -8.76 -4.00
N GLN A 144 -4.13 -9.04 -4.27
CA GLN A 144 -5.21 -8.08 -4.04
C GLN A 144 -5.28 -7.62 -2.58
N ALA A 145 -5.26 -8.55 -1.62
CA ALA A 145 -5.25 -8.23 -0.20
C ALA A 145 -4.07 -7.33 0.21
N SER A 146 -2.90 -7.49 -0.43
CA SER A 146 -1.74 -6.62 -0.17
C SER A 146 -1.93 -5.20 -0.74
N ILE A 147 -2.66 -5.06 -1.84
CA ILE A 147 -3.01 -3.77 -2.43
C ILE A 147 -4.01 -3.07 -1.52
N ASP A 148 -5.08 -3.77 -1.13
CA ASP A 148 -6.13 -3.22 -0.26
C ASP A 148 -5.54 -2.74 1.07
N ALA A 149 -4.60 -3.51 1.66
CA ALA A 149 -3.89 -3.10 2.86
C ALA A 149 -3.05 -1.83 2.65
N ALA A 150 -2.32 -1.72 1.54
CA ALA A 150 -1.52 -0.54 1.25
C ALA A 150 -2.36 0.70 0.93
N GLU A 151 -3.55 0.53 0.35
CA GLU A 151 -4.53 1.59 0.16
C GLU A 151 -5.14 2.05 1.49
N ALA A 152 -5.43 1.11 2.41
CA ALA A 152 -5.88 1.44 3.76
C ALA A 152 -4.80 2.21 4.55
N ASP A 153 -3.53 1.82 4.44
CA ASP A 153 -2.41 2.56 5.06
C ASP A 153 -2.26 3.98 4.48
N LEU A 154 -2.50 4.16 3.18
CA LEU A 154 -2.54 5.49 2.55
C LEU A 154 -3.71 6.31 3.10
N ALA A 155 -4.91 5.75 3.14
CA ALA A 155 -6.11 6.43 3.66
C ALA A 155 -5.94 6.84 5.13
N ALA A 156 -5.25 6.04 5.95
CA ALA A 156 -4.94 6.37 7.33
C ALA A 156 -3.89 7.49 7.50
N SER A 157 -3.15 7.84 6.44
CA SER A 157 -2.12 8.89 6.46
C SER A 157 -2.65 10.27 6.03
N GLU A 158 -3.81 10.31 5.36
CA GLU A 158 -4.49 11.52 4.89
C GLU A 158 -5.28 12.20 6.01
#